data_AF-A0A6M8N5K9-F1
#
_entry.id   AF-A0A6M8N5K9-F1
#
_cell.length_a   1.000
_cell.length_b   1.000
_cell.length_c   1.000
_cell.angle_alpha   90.00
_cell.angle_beta   90.00
_cell.angle_gamma   90.00
#
_symmetry.space_group_name_H-M   'P 1'
#
loop_
_entity.id
_entity.type
_entity.pdbx_description
1 polymer ?
#
loop_
_entity_poly.entity_id
_entity_poly.type
_entity_poly.pdbx_seq_one_letter_code
_entity_poly.pdbx_strand_id
1 'polypeptide(L)'
;MNFNTIIEHMNSHHQSNLIDLCKKFSNSKTIKNTTLQSVDFEGLDIIYNDDQTLRVNFPTKANENTIKDMIIELCLGVKSDDLENIRQEIDDFIAQYNSIILATLTENGETTCSYAPFFRFQSENYIYISQISEHFNNIKANPKNIEVMFLEDECKASSVTLRKRLRYKASATILERDNDFDKKYDEFEKQVKDDKAVKMIRTMLDFHLIKLDFHNGRFVKGFGQAYDIQDSKIIHIKGKHPHKFSHKNNTTNF
;
A
#
# COMPACT_ATOMS: atom_id res chain seq x y z
N MET A 1 -0.43 26.49 -18.97
CA MET A 1 -0.74 26.59 -17.52
C MET A 1 0.07 27.71 -16.86
N ASN A 2 -0.35 28.34 -15.75
CA ASN A 2 0.44 29.37 -15.06
C ASN A 2 0.69 28.95 -13.59
N PHE A 3 1.95 28.67 -13.22
CA PHE A 3 2.28 28.30 -11.83
C PHE A 3 2.03 29.44 -10.85
N ASN A 4 2.12 30.71 -11.28
CA ASN A 4 1.87 31.86 -10.40
C ASN A 4 0.44 31.86 -9.86
N THR A 5 -0.55 31.46 -10.67
CA THR A 5 -1.94 31.42 -10.18
C THR A 5 -2.14 30.30 -9.14
N ILE A 6 -1.40 29.20 -9.25
CA ILE A 6 -1.39 28.14 -8.23
C ILE A 6 -0.74 28.67 -6.95
N ILE A 7 0.41 29.35 -7.07
CA ILE A 7 1.15 29.91 -5.94
C ILE A 7 0.29 30.93 -5.18
N GLU A 8 -0.31 31.90 -5.90
CA GLU A 8 -1.19 32.90 -5.32
C GLU A 8 -2.41 32.27 -4.62
N HIS A 9 -3.04 31.29 -5.27
CA HIS A 9 -4.21 30.60 -4.70
C HIS A 9 -3.84 29.83 -3.43
N MET A 10 -2.74 29.07 -3.45
CA MET A 10 -2.28 28.30 -2.30
C MET A 10 -1.91 29.21 -1.11
N ASN A 11 -1.18 30.30 -1.39
CA ASN A 11 -0.76 31.25 -0.35
C ASN A 11 -1.94 32.04 0.24
N SER A 12 -3.00 32.29 -0.54
CA SER A 12 -4.17 33.07 -0.09
C SER A 12 -5.23 32.23 0.61
N HIS A 13 -5.42 30.98 0.19
CA HIS A 13 -6.58 30.17 0.63
C HIS A 13 -6.22 28.86 1.33
N HIS A 14 -4.97 28.38 1.22
CA HIS A 14 -4.57 27.04 1.69
C HIS A 14 -3.34 27.06 2.61
N GLN A 15 -3.14 28.15 3.36
CA GLN A 15 -2.06 28.28 4.34
C GLN A 15 -2.03 27.12 5.36
N SER A 16 -3.19 26.67 5.84
CA SER A 16 -3.27 25.52 6.74
C SER A 16 -2.70 24.24 6.12
N ASN A 17 -2.95 23.99 4.83
CA ASN A 17 -2.40 22.82 4.12
C ASN A 17 -0.87 22.94 3.97
N LEU A 18 -0.34 24.14 3.70
CA LEU A 18 1.12 24.37 3.64
C LEU A 18 1.80 24.14 5.00
N ILE A 19 1.17 24.59 6.08
CA ILE A 19 1.61 24.30 7.45
C ILE A 19 1.63 22.79 7.70
N ASP A 20 0.57 22.09 7.32
CA ASP A 20 0.46 20.66 7.54
C ASP A 20 1.50 19.88 6.72
N LEU A 21 1.72 20.25 5.45
CA LEU A 21 2.82 19.75 4.63
C LEU A 21 4.17 19.95 5.31
N CYS A 22 4.44 21.14 5.84
CA CYS A 22 5.68 21.41 6.56
C CYS A 22 5.81 20.58 7.84
N LYS A 23 4.74 20.41 8.64
CA LYS A 23 4.76 19.54 9.83
C LYS A 23 5.04 18.09 9.48
N LYS A 24 4.49 17.60 8.36
CA LYS A 24 4.65 16.21 7.92
C LYS A 24 5.99 15.97 7.23
N PHE A 25 6.49 16.91 6.43
CA PHE A 25 7.66 16.73 5.58
C PHE A 25 8.96 17.36 6.09
N SER A 26 8.90 18.25 7.07
CA SER A 26 10.10 18.78 7.75
C SER A 26 10.45 18.00 9.02
N ASN A 27 11.65 18.23 9.54
CA ASN A 27 12.08 17.75 10.86
C ASN A 27 11.84 18.77 11.99
N SER A 28 11.17 19.89 11.69
CA SER A 28 11.02 21.03 12.61
C SER A 28 9.83 20.85 13.54
N LYS A 29 10.02 21.11 14.85
CA LYS A 29 8.97 20.97 15.89
C LYS A 29 7.92 22.07 15.83
N THR A 30 8.28 23.24 15.31
CA THR A 30 7.42 24.42 15.21
C THR A 30 7.49 24.96 13.80
N ILE A 31 6.33 25.17 13.19
CA ILE A 31 6.16 25.72 11.85
C ILE A 31 5.40 27.04 11.97
N LYS A 32 5.97 28.12 11.46
CA LYS A 32 5.37 29.46 11.34
C LYS A 32 5.66 30.02 9.95
N ASN A 33 4.92 31.06 9.55
CA ASN A 33 5.18 31.87 8.34
C ASN A 33 5.45 31.02 7.09
N THR A 34 4.52 30.15 6.75
CA THR A 34 4.63 29.30 5.55
C THR A 34 4.27 30.05 4.28
N THR A 35 5.05 29.87 3.22
CA THR A 35 4.77 30.44 1.90
C THR A 35 5.23 29.46 0.83
N LEU A 36 4.35 29.14 -0.11
CA LEU A 36 4.72 28.43 -1.33
C LEU A 36 5.52 29.39 -2.23
N GLN A 37 6.80 29.07 -2.45
CA GLN A 37 7.73 29.90 -3.22
C GLN A 37 7.68 29.55 -4.70
N SER A 38 7.75 28.26 -5.03
CA SER A 38 7.71 27.77 -6.41
C SER A 38 6.99 26.44 -6.53
N VAL A 39 6.52 26.19 -7.75
CA VAL A 39 5.89 24.95 -8.19
C VAL A 39 6.50 24.59 -9.53
N ASP A 40 6.85 23.33 -9.71
CA ASP A 40 7.21 22.75 -11.01
C ASP A 40 6.52 21.40 -11.17
N PHE A 41 6.79 20.69 -12.26
CA PHE A 41 6.18 19.37 -12.51
C PHE A 41 6.72 18.25 -11.61
N GLU A 42 7.74 18.49 -10.80
CA GLU A 42 8.32 17.52 -9.89
C GLU A 42 7.86 17.77 -8.43
N GLY A 43 7.33 18.94 -8.08
CA GLY A 43 6.87 19.22 -6.72
C GLY A 43 6.68 20.69 -6.35
N LEU A 44 6.75 20.92 -5.03
CA LEU A 44 6.52 22.20 -4.35
C LEU A 44 7.76 22.62 -3.55
N ASP A 45 8.11 23.90 -3.62
CA ASP A 45 9.11 24.51 -2.73
C ASP A 45 8.41 25.45 -1.74
N ILE A 46 8.49 25.13 -0.45
CA ILE A 46 7.82 25.86 0.61
C ILE A 46 8.88 26.51 1.51
N ILE A 47 8.76 27.82 1.73
CA ILE A 47 9.49 28.55 2.76
C ILE A 47 8.67 28.50 4.05
N TYR A 48 9.34 28.27 5.17
CA TYR A 48 8.74 28.30 6.51
C TYR A 48 9.75 28.81 7.53
N ASN A 49 9.27 29.31 8.67
CA ASN A 49 10.09 29.95 9.70
C ASN A 49 11.02 31.04 9.13
N ASP A 50 10.49 31.81 8.18
CA ASP A 50 11.13 32.94 7.49
C ASP A 50 12.26 32.59 6.50
N ASP A 51 13.12 31.62 6.79
CA ASP A 51 14.30 31.31 5.96
C ASP A 51 14.49 29.83 5.62
N GLN A 52 13.71 28.93 6.21
CA GLN A 52 13.87 27.49 6.00
C GLN A 52 13.13 27.06 4.74
N THR A 53 13.80 26.31 3.86
CA THR A 53 13.19 25.77 2.64
C THR A 53 12.88 24.28 2.80
N LEU A 54 11.75 23.87 2.24
CA LEU A 54 11.29 22.49 2.18
C LEU A 54 10.84 22.17 0.76
N ARG A 55 11.54 21.24 0.12
CA ARG A 55 11.09 20.62 -1.13
C ARG A 55 10.17 19.44 -0.82
N VAL A 56 8.96 19.46 -1.35
CA VAL A 56 8.02 18.33 -1.32
C VAL A 56 7.81 17.84 -2.74
N ASN A 57 8.38 16.69 -3.07
CA ASN A 57 8.24 16.11 -4.40
C ASN A 57 6.90 15.40 -4.57
N PHE A 58 6.35 15.46 -5.77
CA PHE A 58 5.23 14.61 -6.16
C PHE A 58 5.67 13.14 -6.27
N PRO A 59 4.75 12.18 -6.08
CA PRO A 59 5.05 10.77 -6.30
C PRO A 59 5.50 10.43 -7.71
N THR A 60 5.00 11.19 -8.68
CA THR A 60 5.34 11.13 -10.10
C THR A 60 5.50 12.52 -10.67
N LYS A 61 6.24 12.60 -11.78
CA LYS A 61 6.29 13.82 -12.57
C LYS A 61 4.90 14.16 -13.10
N ALA A 62 4.41 15.32 -12.72
CA ALA A 62 3.16 15.89 -13.19
C ALA A 62 3.28 16.42 -14.63
N ASN A 63 2.15 16.78 -15.21
CA ASN A 63 2.06 17.55 -16.45
C ASN A 63 1.00 18.65 -16.29
N GLU A 64 0.76 19.42 -17.36
CA GLU A 64 -0.18 20.55 -17.32
C GLU A 64 -1.61 20.16 -16.93
N ASN A 65 -2.00 18.91 -17.18
CA ASN A 65 -3.33 18.41 -16.89
C ASN A 65 -3.42 17.80 -15.48
N THR A 66 -2.33 17.25 -14.95
CA THR A 66 -2.36 16.49 -13.69
C THR A 66 -1.87 17.26 -12.47
N ILE A 67 -1.09 18.32 -12.64
CA ILE A 67 -0.40 18.97 -11.49
C ILE A 67 -1.36 19.53 -10.44
N LYS A 68 -2.54 20.04 -10.83
CA LYS A 68 -3.53 20.51 -9.84
C LYS A 68 -4.01 19.38 -8.94
N ASP A 69 -4.36 18.25 -9.54
CA ASP A 69 -4.82 17.07 -8.83
C ASP A 69 -3.71 16.51 -7.93
N MET A 70 -2.45 16.49 -8.41
CA MET A 70 -1.32 16.07 -7.60
C MET A 70 -1.08 16.97 -6.37
N ILE A 71 -1.26 18.28 -6.50
CA ILE A 71 -1.17 19.21 -5.36
C ILE A 71 -2.30 18.96 -4.36
N ILE A 72 -3.52 18.76 -4.87
CA ILE A 72 -4.69 18.47 -4.04
C ILE A 72 -4.49 17.15 -3.29
N GLU A 73 -4.10 16.08 -3.98
CA GLU A 73 -3.79 14.77 -3.39
C GLU A 73 -2.70 14.87 -2.33
N LEU A 74 -1.63 15.62 -2.64
CA LEU A 74 -0.53 15.84 -1.71
C LEU A 74 -1.03 16.53 -0.43
N CYS A 75 -1.85 17.58 -0.54
CA CYS A 75 -2.43 18.29 0.61
C CYS A 75 -3.42 17.42 1.40
N LEU A 76 -4.30 16.68 0.71
CA LEU A 76 -5.26 15.76 1.33
C LEU A 76 -4.55 14.65 2.09
N GLY A 77 -3.46 14.12 1.53
CA GLY A 77 -2.67 13.07 2.16
C GLY A 77 -1.96 13.47 3.44
N VAL A 78 -1.97 14.76 3.83
CA VAL A 78 -1.43 15.24 5.11
C VAL A 78 -2.48 15.42 6.19
N LYS A 79 -3.76 15.57 5.80
CA LYS A 79 -4.84 15.67 6.77
C LYS A 79 -4.95 14.37 7.55
N SER A 80 -5.40 14.44 8.81
CA SER A 80 -5.57 13.25 9.63
C SER A 80 -6.52 12.28 8.92
N ASP A 81 -6.01 11.11 8.57
CA ASP A 81 -6.84 10.09 7.93
C ASP A 81 -7.97 9.67 8.88
N ASP A 82 -9.18 9.70 8.37
CA ASP A 82 -10.32 9.07 9.01
C ASP A 82 -10.14 7.56 8.93
N LEU A 83 -10.04 6.90 10.09
CA LEU A 83 -9.68 5.49 10.18
C LEU A 83 -10.75 4.58 9.54
N GLU A 84 -12.02 5.00 9.51
CA GLU A 84 -13.07 4.25 8.83
C GLU A 84 -12.89 4.30 7.31
N ASN A 85 -12.47 5.45 6.76
CA ASN A 85 -12.15 5.56 5.33
C ASN A 85 -10.95 4.68 4.95
N ILE A 86 -9.95 4.54 5.83
CA ILE A 86 -8.80 3.65 5.58
C ILE A 86 -9.22 2.19 5.60
N ARG A 87 -10.15 1.79 6.47
CA ARG A 87 -10.68 0.42 6.46
C ARG A 87 -11.38 0.11 5.14
N GLN A 88 -12.25 1.00 4.67
CA GLN A 88 -12.91 0.81 3.38
C GLN A 88 -11.90 0.74 2.23
N GLU A 89 -10.88 1.59 2.22
CA GLU A 89 -9.84 1.55 1.19
C GLU A 89 -9.05 0.24 1.21
N ILE A 90 -8.82 -0.36 2.38
CA ILE A 90 -8.18 -1.68 2.50
C ILE A 90 -9.06 -2.76 1.89
N ASP A 91 -10.36 -2.77 2.20
CA ASP A 91 -11.30 -3.74 1.64
C ASP A 91 -11.43 -3.59 0.11
N ASP A 92 -11.52 -2.35 -0.37
CA ASP A 92 -11.55 -2.03 -1.81
C ASP A 92 -10.25 -2.43 -2.51
N PHE A 93 -9.11 -2.29 -1.83
CA PHE A 93 -7.82 -2.71 -2.36
C PHE A 93 -7.73 -4.23 -2.46
N ILE A 94 -8.15 -4.97 -1.43
CA ILE A 94 -8.19 -6.44 -1.47
C ILE A 94 -9.10 -6.93 -2.60
N ALA A 95 -10.27 -6.31 -2.79
CA ALA A 95 -11.26 -6.69 -3.79
C ALA A 95 -10.78 -6.57 -5.26
N GLN A 96 -9.67 -5.86 -5.50
CA GLN A 96 -9.09 -5.71 -6.84
C GLN A 96 -8.25 -6.91 -7.27
N TYR A 97 -7.90 -7.82 -6.36
CA TYR A 97 -6.98 -8.92 -6.63
C TYR A 97 -7.64 -10.29 -6.52
N ASN A 98 -7.30 -11.15 -7.49
CA ASN A 98 -7.63 -12.57 -7.49
C ASN A 98 -6.38 -13.44 -7.27
N SER A 99 -5.28 -12.82 -6.83
CA SER A 99 -4.03 -13.48 -6.48
C SER A 99 -3.24 -12.65 -5.45
N ILE A 100 -2.41 -13.32 -4.67
CA ILE A 100 -1.55 -12.69 -3.66
C ILE A 100 -0.14 -13.24 -3.71
N ILE A 101 0.83 -12.43 -3.27
CA ILE A 101 2.22 -12.85 -3.05
C ILE A 101 2.33 -13.49 -1.67
N LEU A 102 3.14 -14.54 -1.57
CA LEU A 102 3.37 -15.32 -0.36
C LEU A 102 4.86 -15.37 -0.03
N ALA A 103 5.20 -15.09 1.22
CA ALA A 103 6.45 -15.49 1.84
C ALA A 103 6.17 -16.68 2.77
N THR A 104 6.80 -17.82 2.48
CA THR A 104 6.68 -19.06 3.24
C THR A 104 8.07 -19.58 3.63
N LEU A 105 8.13 -20.56 4.52
CA LEU A 105 9.39 -21.10 5.05
C LEU A 105 9.46 -22.62 4.82
N THR A 106 10.56 -23.10 4.27
CA THR A 106 10.85 -24.52 4.19
C THR A 106 11.08 -25.12 5.59
N GLU A 107 11.04 -26.45 5.70
CA GLU A 107 11.33 -27.14 6.97
C GLU A 107 12.75 -26.84 7.49
N ASN A 108 13.70 -26.57 6.59
CA ASN A 108 15.08 -26.23 6.93
C ASN A 108 15.31 -24.74 7.21
N GLY A 109 14.26 -23.90 7.17
CA GLY A 109 14.36 -22.48 7.48
C GLY A 109 14.74 -21.57 6.31
N GLU A 110 14.64 -22.05 5.07
CA GLU A 110 14.85 -21.22 3.87
C GLU A 110 13.54 -20.52 3.47
N THR A 111 13.63 -19.27 3.02
CA THR A 111 12.45 -18.49 2.61
C THR A 111 12.09 -18.71 1.16
N THR A 112 10.80 -18.93 0.88
CA THR A 112 10.26 -19.03 -0.47
C THR A 112 9.33 -17.86 -0.75
N CYS A 113 9.63 -17.09 -1.80
CA CYS A 113 8.77 -16.03 -2.32
C CYS A 113 8.01 -16.57 -3.53
N SER A 114 6.68 -16.59 -3.45
CA SER A 114 5.81 -17.15 -4.50
C SER A 114 4.53 -16.33 -4.62
N TYR A 115 3.58 -16.79 -5.44
CA TYR A 115 2.22 -16.23 -5.47
C TYR A 115 1.20 -17.38 -5.52
N ALA A 116 -0.06 -17.09 -5.20
CA ALA A 116 -1.16 -18.03 -5.30
C ALA A 116 -2.46 -17.34 -5.74
N PRO A 117 -3.39 -18.06 -6.40
CA PRO A 117 -4.77 -17.59 -6.56
C PRO A 117 -5.40 -17.32 -5.20
N PHE A 118 -6.22 -16.26 -5.13
CA PHE A 118 -6.83 -15.77 -3.91
C PHE A 118 -8.30 -15.42 -4.12
N PHE A 119 -9.13 -15.73 -3.13
CA PHE A 119 -10.53 -15.30 -3.11
C PHE A 119 -11.06 -15.17 -1.69
N ARG A 120 -12.20 -14.47 -1.55
CA ARG A 120 -12.92 -14.36 -0.28
C ARG A 120 -14.27 -15.07 -0.35
N PHE A 121 -14.65 -15.72 0.74
CA PHE A 121 -15.98 -16.29 0.94
C PHE A 121 -16.45 -15.98 2.36
N GLN A 122 -17.61 -15.32 2.49
CA GLN A 122 -18.20 -14.94 3.80
C GLN A 122 -17.21 -14.25 4.75
N SER A 123 -16.42 -13.31 4.22
CA SER A 123 -15.36 -12.56 4.93
C SER A 123 -14.10 -13.34 5.27
N GLU A 124 -14.04 -14.65 5.01
CA GLU A 124 -12.84 -15.47 5.14
C GLU A 124 -11.98 -15.41 3.88
N ASN A 125 -10.70 -15.73 4.03
CA ASN A 125 -9.68 -15.58 3.00
C ASN A 125 -9.13 -16.94 2.60
N TYR A 126 -8.97 -17.17 1.30
CA TYR A 126 -8.57 -18.47 0.78
C TYR A 126 -7.51 -18.35 -0.31
N ILE A 127 -6.61 -19.33 -0.35
CA ILE A 127 -5.77 -19.62 -1.51
C ILE A 127 -6.02 -21.04 -2.00
N TYR A 128 -5.71 -21.28 -3.28
CA TYR A 128 -5.87 -22.59 -3.90
C TYR A 128 -4.58 -23.00 -4.61
N ILE A 129 -3.88 -24.00 -4.08
CA ILE A 129 -2.52 -24.37 -4.51
C ILE A 129 -2.36 -25.88 -4.64
N SER A 130 -1.49 -26.31 -5.56
CA SER A 130 -1.12 -27.72 -5.74
C SER A 130 -0.19 -28.19 -4.61
N GLN A 131 -0.30 -29.44 -4.20
CA GLN A 131 0.64 -30.08 -3.28
C GLN A 131 2.04 -30.30 -3.88
N ILE A 132 2.18 -30.14 -5.20
CA ILE A 132 3.44 -30.29 -5.92
C ILE A 132 4.33 -29.03 -5.74
N SER A 133 3.73 -27.86 -5.48
CA SER A 133 4.50 -26.63 -5.34
C SER A 133 5.21 -26.55 -3.99
N GLU A 134 6.39 -25.95 -3.99
CA GLU A 134 7.24 -25.77 -2.80
C GLU A 134 6.47 -25.09 -1.65
N HIS A 135 5.70 -24.05 -1.95
CA HIS A 135 4.94 -23.31 -0.93
C HIS A 135 3.88 -24.14 -0.22
N PHE A 136 3.42 -25.28 -0.76
CA PHE A 136 2.45 -26.14 -0.10
C PHE A 136 3.12 -26.91 1.03
N ASN A 137 4.28 -27.51 0.75
CA ASN A 137 5.08 -28.20 1.77
C ASN A 137 5.53 -27.22 2.85
N ASN A 138 5.89 -25.99 2.48
CA ASN A 138 6.25 -24.94 3.42
C ASN A 138 5.08 -24.56 4.34
N ILE A 139 3.87 -24.38 3.79
CA ILE A 139 2.67 -24.08 4.57
C ILE A 139 2.32 -25.25 5.49
N LYS A 140 2.43 -26.50 5.01
CA LYS A 140 2.18 -27.68 5.81
C LYS A 140 3.15 -27.81 6.98
N ALA A 141 4.43 -27.55 6.77
CA ALA A 141 5.48 -27.62 7.79
C ALA A 141 5.40 -26.44 8.78
N ASN A 142 5.12 -25.23 8.27
CA ASN A 142 5.17 -23.98 9.03
C ASN A 142 3.84 -23.18 8.91
N PRO A 143 2.69 -23.73 9.32
CA PRO A 143 1.37 -23.15 9.03
C PRO A 143 1.10 -21.82 9.75
N LYS A 144 1.94 -21.44 10.74
CA LYS A 144 1.81 -20.19 11.50
C LYS A 144 2.85 -19.13 11.11
N ASN A 145 3.72 -19.43 10.13
CA ASN A 145 4.80 -18.54 9.72
C ASN A 145 4.68 -18.21 8.24
N ILE A 146 3.67 -17.41 7.92
CA ILE A 146 3.35 -16.97 6.56
C ILE A 146 3.19 -15.46 6.59
N GLU A 147 3.70 -14.80 5.56
CA GLU A 147 3.31 -13.42 5.26
C GLU A 147 2.70 -13.35 3.86
N VAL A 148 1.55 -12.69 3.76
CA VAL A 148 0.88 -12.43 2.49
C VAL A 148 1.05 -10.99 2.09
N MET A 149 1.03 -10.71 0.79
CA MET A 149 1.08 -9.36 0.26
C MET A 149 0.15 -9.20 -0.94
N PHE A 150 -0.76 -8.23 -0.82
CA PHE A 150 -1.42 -7.59 -1.97
C PHE A 150 -0.50 -6.46 -2.44
N LEU A 151 -0.17 -6.44 -3.72
CA LEU A 151 0.79 -5.50 -4.28
C LEU A 151 0.23 -4.93 -5.58
N GLU A 152 0.22 -3.61 -5.66
CA GLU A 152 -0.18 -2.89 -6.87
C GLU A 152 0.67 -3.28 -8.08
N ASP A 153 0.00 -3.51 -9.21
CA ASP A 153 0.65 -3.73 -10.50
C ASP A 153 1.59 -2.56 -10.80
N GLU A 154 2.82 -2.88 -11.19
CA GLU A 154 3.84 -1.85 -11.39
C GLU A 154 3.46 -0.82 -12.47
N CYS A 155 2.70 -1.25 -13.49
CA CYS A 155 2.21 -0.37 -14.56
C CYS A 155 1.05 0.56 -14.13
N LYS A 156 0.41 0.30 -12.99
CA LYS A 156 -0.64 1.13 -12.40
C LYS A 156 -0.11 2.02 -11.27
N ALA A 157 0.98 1.60 -10.65
CA ALA A 157 1.60 2.34 -9.58
C ALA A 157 2.10 3.71 -10.06
N SER A 158 2.04 4.68 -9.15
CA SER A 158 2.63 6.00 -9.38
C SER A 158 4.12 5.86 -9.76
N SER A 159 4.90 5.18 -8.93
CA SER A 159 6.33 4.96 -9.19
C SER A 159 6.75 3.58 -8.72
N VAL A 160 7.85 3.07 -9.27
CA VAL A 160 8.49 1.82 -8.82
C VAL A 160 8.85 1.85 -7.33
N THR A 161 9.06 3.03 -6.75
CA THR A 161 9.35 3.22 -5.32
C THR A 161 8.10 3.37 -4.44
N LEU A 162 6.92 3.49 -5.05
CA LEU A 162 5.66 3.72 -4.34
C LEU A 162 4.50 2.91 -4.94
N ARG A 163 4.67 1.59 -4.91
CA ARG A 163 3.59 0.63 -5.16
C ARG A 163 2.74 0.50 -3.89
N LYS A 164 1.43 0.78 -4.01
CA LYS A 164 0.47 0.54 -2.92
C LYS A 164 0.52 -0.94 -2.54
N ARG A 165 0.59 -1.21 -1.23
CA ARG A 165 0.74 -2.59 -0.74
C ARG A 165 0.06 -2.79 0.60
N LEU A 166 -0.46 -3.99 0.79
CA LEU A 166 -1.04 -4.47 2.02
C LEU A 166 -0.41 -5.81 2.37
N ARG A 167 0.19 -5.91 3.56
CA ARG A 167 0.80 -7.14 4.07
C ARG A 167 0.06 -7.61 5.30
N TYR A 168 -0.09 -8.92 5.48
CA TYR A 168 -0.52 -9.53 6.73
C TYR A 168 0.38 -10.69 7.11
N LYS A 169 0.68 -10.81 8.41
CA LYS A 169 1.04 -12.10 9.00
C LYS A 169 -0.19 -12.99 8.98
N ALA A 170 -0.01 -14.26 8.63
CA ALA A 170 -1.11 -15.19 8.49
C ALA A 170 -0.79 -16.56 9.12
N SER A 171 -1.85 -17.24 9.55
CA SER A 171 -1.83 -18.69 9.73
C SER A 171 -2.69 -19.37 8.67
N ALA A 172 -2.36 -20.61 8.35
CA ALA A 172 -3.02 -21.40 7.31
C ALA A 172 -3.65 -22.66 7.87
N THR A 173 -4.83 -23.00 7.36
CA THR A 173 -5.51 -24.28 7.57
C THR A 173 -5.80 -24.92 6.23
N ILE A 174 -5.19 -26.08 5.95
CA ILE A 174 -5.49 -26.87 4.75
C ILE A 174 -6.84 -27.54 4.96
N LEU A 175 -7.75 -27.34 4.01
CA LEU A 175 -9.11 -27.87 4.07
C LEU A 175 -9.24 -29.10 3.18
N GLU A 176 -9.91 -30.11 3.71
CA GLU A 176 -10.36 -31.26 2.93
C GLU A 176 -11.48 -30.86 1.96
N ARG A 177 -11.65 -31.64 0.90
CA ARG A 177 -12.80 -31.49 0.00
C ARG A 177 -14.05 -32.06 0.68
N ASP A 178 -14.77 -31.19 1.37
CA ASP A 178 -16.04 -31.49 2.02
C ASP A 178 -17.24 -30.89 1.27
N ASN A 179 -18.44 -30.99 1.86
CA ASN A 179 -19.67 -30.44 1.29
C ASN A 179 -19.67 -28.91 1.14
N ASP A 180 -18.75 -28.20 1.80
CA ASP A 180 -18.62 -26.74 1.69
C ASP A 180 -17.50 -26.32 0.75
N PHE A 181 -16.68 -27.26 0.23
CA PHE A 181 -15.69 -26.99 -0.79
C PHE A 181 -16.33 -26.35 -2.02
N ASP A 182 -17.38 -26.97 -2.56
CA ASP A 182 -18.02 -26.50 -3.79
C ASP A 182 -18.58 -25.09 -3.65
N LYS A 183 -19.21 -24.77 -2.52
CA LYS A 183 -19.75 -23.42 -2.27
C LYS A 183 -18.66 -22.35 -2.25
N LYS A 184 -17.51 -22.67 -1.64
CA LYS A 184 -16.35 -21.75 -1.61
C LYS A 184 -15.76 -21.59 -3.01
N TYR A 185 -15.61 -22.69 -3.73
CA TYR A 185 -15.03 -22.69 -5.07
C TYR A 185 -15.94 -22.00 -6.10
N ASP A 186 -17.25 -22.12 -5.98
CA ASP A 186 -18.21 -21.41 -6.82
C ASP A 186 -18.06 -19.88 -6.69
N GLU A 187 -17.80 -19.37 -5.47
CA GLU A 187 -17.49 -17.93 -5.29
C GLU A 187 -16.14 -17.57 -5.92
N PHE A 188 -15.14 -18.45 -5.87
CA PHE A 188 -13.87 -18.23 -6.57
C PHE A 188 -14.08 -18.10 -8.08
N GLU A 189 -14.79 -19.05 -8.71
CA GLU A 189 -15.12 -19.01 -10.14
C GLU A 189 -15.85 -17.73 -10.54
N LYS A 190 -16.81 -17.31 -9.73
CA LYS A 190 -17.54 -16.05 -9.93
C LYS A 190 -16.61 -14.83 -9.81
N GLN A 191 -15.73 -14.78 -8.81
CA GLN A 191 -14.78 -13.69 -8.59
C GLN A 191 -13.81 -13.54 -9.78
N VAL A 192 -13.40 -14.65 -10.41
CA VAL A 192 -12.54 -14.65 -11.60
C VAL A 192 -13.29 -14.61 -12.93
N LYS A 193 -14.63 -14.40 -12.91
CA LYS A 193 -15.48 -14.34 -14.10
C LYS A 193 -15.39 -15.60 -14.98
N ASP A 194 -15.53 -16.77 -14.35
CA ASP A 194 -15.62 -18.07 -15.03
C ASP A 194 -14.37 -18.44 -15.85
N ASP A 195 -13.18 -18.04 -15.38
CA ASP A 195 -11.91 -18.36 -16.02
C ASP A 195 -11.72 -19.88 -16.25
N LYS A 196 -11.35 -20.25 -17.47
CA LYS A 196 -11.22 -21.66 -17.90
C LYS A 196 -10.11 -22.40 -17.15
N ALA A 197 -9.00 -21.74 -16.82
CA ALA A 197 -7.92 -22.34 -16.08
C ALA A 197 -8.35 -22.63 -14.62
N VAL A 198 -9.13 -21.73 -14.01
CA VAL A 198 -9.68 -21.95 -12.66
C VAL A 198 -10.66 -23.13 -12.64
N LYS A 199 -11.51 -23.27 -13.66
CA LYS A 199 -12.39 -24.46 -13.81
C LYS A 199 -11.59 -25.74 -13.98
N MET A 200 -10.48 -25.70 -14.73
CA MET A 200 -9.63 -26.86 -14.95
C MET A 200 -8.98 -27.33 -13.64
N ILE A 201 -8.33 -26.44 -12.89
CA ILE A 201 -7.64 -26.81 -11.63
C ILE A 201 -8.61 -27.22 -10.50
N ARG A 202 -9.90 -26.89 -10.58
CA ARG A 202 -10.93 -27.38 -9.63
C ARG A 202 -10.97 -28.91 -9.57
N THR A 203 -10.81 -29.55 -10.73
CA THR A 203 -10.93 -31.01 -10.88
C THR A 203 -9.66 -31.77 -10.50
N MET A 204 -8.55 -31.06 -10.28
CA MET A 204 -7.25 -31.64 -9.95
C MET A 204 -7.15 -31.94 -8.44
N LEU A 205 -7.08 -33.22 -8.09
CA LEU A 205 -7.09 -33.69 -6.69
C LEU A 205 -5.83 -33.33 -5.90
N ASP A 206 -4.74 -32.99 -6.59
CA ASP A 206 -3.52 -32.51 -5.97
C ASP A 206 -3.61 -31.04 -5.54
N PHE A 207 -4.67 -30.32 -5.92
CA PHE A 207 -4.93 -28.95 -5.43
C PHE A 207 -5.82 -28.93 -4.19
N HIS A 208 -5.41 -28.09 -3.24
CA HIS A 208 -6.01 -27.94 -1.93
C HIS A 208 -6.47 -26.50 -1.70
N LEU A 209 -7.63 -26.39 -1.05
CA LEU A 209 -8.12 -25.12 -0.53
C LEU A 209 -7.46 -24.85 0.82
N ILE A 210 -6.87 -23.68 0.98
CA ILE A 210 -6.19 -23.29 2.22
C ILE A 210 -6.82 -22.01 2.73
N LYS A 211 -7.42 -22.08 3.92
CA LYS A 211 -7.91 -20.90 4.63
C LYS A 211 -6.74 -20.14 5.23
N LEU A 212 -6.75 -18.82 5.09
CA LEU A 212 -5.79 -17.90 5.69
C LEU A 212 -6.46 -17.03 6.76
N ASP A 213 -5.97 -17.13 7.99
CA ASP A 213 -6.37 -16.25 9.08
C ASP A 213 -5.35 -15.11 9.17
N PHE A 214 -5.78 -13.89 8.82
CA PHE A 214 -4.94 -12.69 8.86
C PHE A 214 -4.85 -12.14 10.28
N HIS A 215 -3.63 -11.80 10.71
CA HIS A 215 -3.31 -11.25 12.03
C HIS A 215 -2.86 -9.80 11.89
N ASN A 216 -1.63 -9.51 12.32
CA ASN A 216 -1.03 -8.18 12.20
C ASN A 216 -0.75 -7.84 10.74
N GLY A 217 -1.13 -6.63 10.34
CA GLY A 217 -0.97 -6.14 8.98
C GLY A 217 -0.30 -4.78 8.88
N ARG A 218 0.05 -4.42 7.65
CA ARG A 218 0.68 -3.15 7.27
C ARG A 218 0.12 -2.72 5.93
N PHE A 219 -0.57 -1.58 5.90
CA PHE A 219 -1.01 -0.93 4.67
C PHE A 219 -0.14 0.28 4.36
N VAL A 220 0.33 0.40 3.12
CA VAL A 220 1.08 1.57 2.64
C VAL A 220 0.45 2.03 1.33
N LYS A 221 -0.11 3.24 1.32
CA LYS A 221 -0.76 3.85 0.15
C LYS A 221 -0.04 5.07 -0.41
N GLY A 222 0.96 5.58 0.30
CA GLY A 222 1.65 6.80 -0.08
C GLY A 222 2.79 7.17 0.86
N PHE A 223 3.52 8.25 0.54
CA PHE A 223 4.59 8.75 1.40
C PHE A 223 4.04 9.24 2.75
N GLY A 224 4.59 8.70 3.84
CA GLY A 224 4.10 8.98 5.20
C GLY A 224 2.65 8.52 5.45
N GLN A 225 2.12 7.63 4.60
CA GLN A 225 0.80 7.03 4.72
C GLN A 225 0.95 5.52 4.88
N ALA A 226 1.46 5.14 6.05
CA ALA A 226 1.62 3.75 6.48
C ALA A 226 0.77 3.52 7.73
N TYR A 227 0.02 2.41 7.74
CA TYR A 227 -0.91 2.06 8.81
C TYR A 227 -0.63 0.63 9.26
N ASP A 228 -0.43 0.46 10.56
CA ASP A 228 -0.43 -0.85 11.20
C ASP A 228 -1.87 -1.30 11.42
N ILE A 229 -2.11 -2.60 11.26
CA ILE A 229 -3.39 -3.25 11.52
C ILE A 229 -3.13 -4.28 12.61
N GLN A 230 -3.73 -4.11 13.79
CA GLN A 230 -3.54 -4.99 14.95
C GLN A 230 -4.86 -5.11 15.69
N ASP A 231 -5.30 -6.33 15.99
CA ASP A 231 -6.58 -6.60 16.69
C ASP A 231 -7.77 -5.83 16.09
N SER A 232 -7.87 -5.86 14.76
CA SER A 232 -8.85 -5.09 13.96
C SER A 232 -8.75 -3.57 14.06
N LYS A 233 -7.79 -3.00 14.80
CA LYS A 233 -7.55 -1.56 14.88
C LYS A 233 -6.55 -1.12 13.82
N ILE A 234 -6.83 0.00 13.19
CA ILE A 234 -5.94 0.66 12.24
C ILE A 234 -5.22 1.78 12.97
N ILE A 235 -3.89 1.77 12.93
CA ILE A 235 -3.03 2.71 13.63
C ILE A 235 -2.13 3.37 12.59
N HIS A 236 -2.32 4.67 12.36
CA HIS A 236 -1.40 5.43 11.51
C HIS A 236 -0.02 5.49 12.16
N ILE A 237 1.02 5.09 11.41
CA ILE A 237 2.40 5.13 11.88
C ILE A 237 2.85 6.59 11.86
N LYS A 238 2.63 7.27 12.99
CA LYS A 238 3.08 8.64 13.22
C LYS A 238 4.50 8.61 13.75
N GLY A 239 5.42 9.19 13.00
CA GLY A 239 6.81 9.39 13.41
C GLY A 239 7.41 10.56 12.64
N LYS A 240 8.39 11.25 13.25
CA LYS A 240 9.29 12.14 12.50
C LYS A 240 9.84 11.37 11.31
N HIS A 241 10.04 12.03 10.16
CA HIS A 241 10.69 11.45 8.99
C HIS A 241 11.83 10.51 9.43
N PRO A 242 11.65 9.18 9.37
CA PRO A 242 12.68 8.25 9.83
C PRO A 242 13.88 8.26 8.86
N HIS A 243 13.69 8.84 7.67
CA HIS A 243 14.70 9.06 6.68
C HIS A 243 15.61 10.24 7.09
N LYS A 244 16.91 9.94 7.21
CA LYS A 244 17.95 10.96 7.28
C LYS A 244 18.32 11.36 5.85
N PHE A 245 18.12 12.62 5.49
CA PHE A 245 18.61 13.15 4.22
C PHE A 245 20.09 13.51 4.37
N SER A 246 20.93 13.15 3.40
CA SER A 246 22.28 13.73 3.35
C SER A 246 22.13 15.20 3.02
N HIS A 247 22.58 16.10 3.90
CA HIS A 247 22.74 17.51 3.54
C HIS A 247 23.76 17.57 2.40
N LYS A 248 23.31 17.72 1.15
CA LYS A 248 24.17 18.26 0.11
C LYS A 248 24.35 19.73 0.46
N ASN A 249 25.49 20.05 1.06
CA ASN A 249 25.99 21.41 1.06
C ASN A 249 26.04 21.86 -0.41
N ASN A 250 25.19 22.82 -0.77
CA ASN A 250 25.49 23.68 -1.90
C ASN A 250 26.73 24.49 -1.51
N THR A 251 27.90 23.90 -1.66
CA THR A 251 29.11 24.69 -1.92
C THR A 251 29.03 25.12 -3.38
N THR A 252 28.37 26.25 -3.61
CA THR A 252 28.90 27.21 -4.58
C THR A 252 30.35 27.49 -4.19
N ASN A 253 31.29 27.06 -5.02
CA ASN A 253 32.64 27.62 -5.04
C ASN A 253 33.19 27.55 -6.47
N PHE A 254 33.36 28.76 -7.00
CA PHE A 254 33.95 29.22 -8.27
C PHE A 254 33.09 29.11 -9.52
#